data_AF-A0A0R1LQ13-F1
#
_entry.id   AF-A0A0R1LQ13-F1
#
_cell.length_a   1.000
_cell.length_b   1.000
_cell.length_c   1.000
_cell.angle_alpha   90.00
_cell.angle_beta   90.00
_cell.angle_gamma   90.00
#
_symmetry.space_group_name_H-M   'P 1'
#
loop_
_entity.id
_entity.type
_entity.pdbx_description
1 polymer ?
#
loop_
_entity_poly.entity_id
_entity_poly.type
_entity_poly.pdbx_seq_one_letter_code
_entity_poly.pdbx_strand_id
1 'polypeptide(L)' 'MAHKSTSLILFVLYLILLGCMLANQNMLAMWLMTAGMLFEASINLYDQFKKH' A
#
# COMPACT_ATOMS: atom_id res chain seq x y z
N MET A 1 17.62 -5.58 -9.72
CA MET A 1 16.55 -5.31 -10.71
C MET A 1 15.17 -5.85 -10.28
N ALA A 2 15.07 -6.98 -9.56
CA ALA A 2 13.78 -7.51 -9.10
C ALA A 2 13.05 -6.69 -7.99
N HIS A 3 13.78 -6.00 -7.10
CA HIS A 3 13.18 -5.32 -5.94
C HIS A 3 12.27 -4.11 -6.27
N LYS A 4 12.59 -3.33 -7.32
CA LYS A 4 11.78 -2.16 -7.72
C LYS A 4 10.38 -2.57 -8.21
N SER A 5 10.31 -3.68 -8.95
CA SER A 5 9.04 -4.18 -9.49
C SER A 5 8.16 -4.77 -8.40
N THR A 6 8.76 -5.43 -7.39
CA THR A 6 8.03 -6.00 -6.26
C THR A 6 7.35 -4.93 -5.39
N SER A 7 8.01 -3.81 -5.11
CA SER A 7 7.39 -2.72 -4.34
C SER A 7 6.19 -2.11 -5.08
N LEU A 8 6.30 -1.89 -6.40
CA LEU A 8 5.19 -1.41 -7.23
C LEU A 8 3.99 -2.36 -7.22
N ILE A 9 4.24 -3.67 -7.34
CA ILE A 9 3.18 -4.69 -7.30
C ILE A 9 2.49 -4.70 -5.92
N LEU A 10 3.25 -4.61 -4.83
CA LEU A 10 2.70 -4.51 -3.47
C LEU A 10 1.85 -3.26 -3.27
N PHE A 11 2.27 -2.12 -3.81
CA PHE A 11 1.53 -0.87 -3.73
C PHE A 11 0.18 -0.96 -4.46
N VAL A 12 0.16 -1.53 -5.67
CA VAL A 12 -1.08 -1.74 -6.43
C VAL A 12 -2.02 -2.73 -5.71
N LEU A 13 -1.48 -3.81 -5.13
CA LEU A 13 -2.25 -4.76 -4.32
C LEU A 13 -2.89 -4.09 -3.10
N TYR A 14 -2.16 -3.22 -2.40
CA TYR A 14 -2.71 -2.47 -1.26
C TYR A 14 -3.83 -1.50 -1.68
N LEU A 15 -3.72 -0.85 -2.85
CA LEU A 15 -4.78 -0.02 -3.42
C LEU A 15 -6.08 -0.81 -3.70
N ILE A 16 -5.95 -2.04 -4.22
CA ILE A 16 -7.09 -2.93 -4.46
C ILE A 16 -7.73 -3.37 -3.14
N LEU A 17 -6.92 -3.73 -2.14
CA LEU A 17 -7.38 -4.08 -0.80
C LEU A 17 -8.12 -2.91 -0.12
N LEU A 18 -7.62 -1.68 -0.28
CA LEU A 18 -8.28 -0.48 0.22
C LEU A 18 -9.65 -0.26 -0.45
N GLY A 19 -9.74 -0.46 -1.76
CA GLY A 19 -11.02 -0.41 -2.48
C GLY A 19 -12.01 -1.49 -2.01
N CYS A 20 -11.50 -2.70 -1.74
CA CYS A 20 -12.30 -3.80 -1.19
C CYS A 20 -12.79 -3.51 0.23
N MET A 21 -11.95 -2.89 1.08
CA MET A 21 -12.32 -2.39 2.41
C MET A 21 -13.36 -1.26 2.36
N LEU A 22 -13.40 -0.46 1.28
CA LEU A 22 -14.35 0.65 1.15
C LEU A 22 -15.78 0.13 0.98
N ALA A 23 -15.91 -0.98 0.26
CA ALA A 23 -17.16 -1.70 0.10
C ALA A 23 -17.59 -2.45 1.38
N ASN A 24 -16.63 -2.83 2.25
CA ASN A 24 -16.90 -3.54 3.50
C ASN A 24 -16.76 -2.60 4.72
N GLN A 25 -17.77 -1.75 4.92
CA GLN A 25 -17.81 -0.62 5.88
C GLN A 25 -17.75 -0.98 7.38
N ASN A 26 -17.56 -2.25 7.75
CA ASN A 26 -17.96 -2.70 9.10
C ASN A 26 -16.98 -2.33 10.22
N MET A 27 -15.76 -1.85 9.94
CA MET A 27 -14.78 -1.48 10.98
C MET A 27 -13.82 -0.36 10.54
N LEU A 28 -14.00 0.85 11.09
CA LEU A 28 -13.10 2.00 10.93
C LEU A 28 -11.63 1.71 11.34
N ALA A 29 -11.41 0.80 12.29
CA ALA A 29 -10.07 0.37 12.69
C ALA A 29 -9.31 -0.34 11.56
N MET A 30 -10.02 -1.12 10.74
CA MET A 30 -9.43 -1.84 9.59
C MET A 30 -9.03 -0.87 8.48
N TRP A 31 -9.79 0.22 8.35
CA TRP A 31 -9.50 1.36 7.48
C TRP A 31 -8.19 2.05 7.85
N LEU A 32 -8.02 2.41 9.13
CA LEU A 32 -6.79 3.04 9.63
C LEU A 32 -5.56 2.14 9.46
N MET A 33 -5.70 0.83 9.70
CA MET A 33 -4.61 -0.14 9.51
C MET A 33 -4.21 -0.28 8.03
N THR A 34 -5.19 -0.41 7.13
CA THR A 34 -4.93 -0.55 5.69
C THR A 34 -4.32 0.73 5.12
N ALA A 35 -4.81 1.90 5.53
CA ALA A 35 -4.24 3.19 5.15
C ALA A 35 -2.80 3.35 5.67
N GLY A 36 -2.51 2.95 6.91
CA GLY A 36 -1.16 2.98 7.49
C GLY A 36 -0.17 2.11 6.71
N MET A 37 -0.52 0.85 6.43
CA MET A 37 0.32 -0.04 5.62
C MET A 37 0.53 0.48 4.19
N LEU A 38 -0.50 1.08 3.59
CA LEU A 38 -0.43 1.64 2.24
C LEU A 38 0.49 2.88 2.22
N PHE A 39 0.47 3.69 3.27
CA PHE A 39 1.36 4.84 3.44
C PHE A 39 2.82 4.41 3.68
N GLU A 40 3.06 3.42 4.53
CA GLU A 40 4.39 2.81 4.72
C GLU A 40 4.94 2.21 3.43
N ALA A 41 4.11 1.46 2.69
CA ALA A 41 4.48 0.93 1.39
C ALA A 41 4.81 2.03 0.38
N SER A 42 4.05 3.13 0.38
CA SER A 42 4.29 4.31 -0.48
C SER A 42 5.64 4.96 -0.18
N ILE A 43 5.93 5.21 1.11
CA ILE A 43 7.19 5.82 1.55
C ILE A 43 8.36 4.90 1.21
N ASN A 44 8.24 3.60 1.49
CA ASN A 44 9.29 2.62 1.18
C ASN A 44 9.56 2.53 -0.32
N LEU A 45 8.50 2.65 -1.14
CA LEU A 45 8.62 2.69 -2.59
C LEU A 45 9.28 3.99 -3.06
N TYR A 46 8.90 5.14 -2.49
CA TYR A 46 9.48 6.44 -2.81
C TYR A 46 10.95 6.55 -2.39
N ASP A 47 11.34 6.05 -1.21
CA ASP A 47 12.74 5.99 -0.76
C ASP A 47 13.58 5.11 -1.70
N GLN A 48 13.07 3.93 -2.08
CA GLN A 48 13.76 3.05 -3.03
C GLN A 48 13.80 3.59 -4.46
N PHE A 49 12.86 4.45 -4.85
CA PHE A 49 12.90 5.12 -6.15
C PHE A 49 13.87 6.31 -6.15
N LYS A 50 13.93 7.07 -5.05
CA LYS A 50 14.75 8.29 -4.89
C LYS A 50 16.22 8.01 -4.55
N LYS A 51 16.55 6.85 -3.94
CA LYS A 51 17.94 6.40 -3.74
C LYS A 51 18.65 5.97 -5.05
N HIS A 52 17.99 6.09 -6.20
CA HIS A 52 18.56 5.86 -7.52
C HIS A 52 18.57 7.16 -8.31
#